data_AF-A0A1Y3AJG8-F1
#
_entry.id   AF-A0A1Y3AJG8-F1
#
_cell.length_a   1.000
_cell.length_b   1.000
_cell.length_c   1.000
_cell.angle_alpha   90.00
_cell.angle_beta   90.00
_cell.angle_gamma   90.00
#
_symmetry.space_group_name_H-M   'P 1'
#
loop_
_entity.id
_entity.type
_entity.pdbx_description
1 polymer ?
#
loop_
_entity_poly.entity_id
_entity_poly.type
_entity_poly.pdbx_seq_one_letter_code
_entity_poly.pdbx_strand_id
1 'polypeptide(L)'
;MNDDTIGLSRRKMLVGLGAVGVASAGAGLGTTAYFNDTETFENNTLTAGSLDLFVHVDYSEDQGSYAQYSTESGTYIDGNVVGIEGQEIEGEPLSIQVSDLKPGDSGEGEFCFSIVDNPAYMWMCGELTANDENGQSEPEMDDDETPDTGDLADAMEVTVSYCTPDGEKGDDIVSGSLAEVMLALQAGVPLSGDGDPNAPLADRPVFEGVTEPFTDGEPNIDEQCVCFTWEVPTSVGNEIQTDSVEFDFEFYAVQSRHNDGTHNPCVDETVVTAYDNDWKGQALANPTEGNVYTSVSFGQNQTVLSFAFADDGDGVDFLDTADYASTNLPVAVDADADGTHDWQVIWQPNAGFPDAPFGYVENTGGSYGAAQSLPAGFSAAKVGNTIVFGVPNSDINSTFRLLGYGSTGGEGPVAKVNDDPAVGPDFLDSSDAVEFSD
;
A
#
# COMPACT_ATOMS: atom_id res chain seq x y z
N MET A 1 -21.54 -29.69 -14.13
CA MET A 1 -22.15 -28.41 -14.51
C MET A 1 -22.53 -27.74 -13.21
N ASN A 2 -21.50 -27.31 -12.47
CA ASN A 2 -21.65 -26.26 -11.48
C ASN A 2 -21.51 -24.97 -12.30
N ASP A 3 -22.44 -24.04 -12.07
CA ASP A 3 -22.34 -22.67 -12.57
C ASP A 3 -21.33 -21.96 -11.66
N ASP A 4 -20.04 -22.11 -11.95
CA ASP A 4 -18.98 -21.27 -11.39
C ASP A 4 -18.80 -20.11 -12.38
N THR A 5 -19.78 -19.20 -12.42
CA THR A 5 -19.67 -17.96 -13.18
C THR A 5 -18.82 -16.98 -12.37
N ILE A 6 -17.60 -16.74 -12.81
CA ILE A 6 -16.73 -15.64 -12.36
C ILE A 6 -17.54 -14.33 -12.46
N GLY A 7 -17.55 -13.57 -11.38
CA GLY A 7 -18.31 -12.34 -11.29
C GLY A 7 -17.77 -11.43 -10.20
N LEU A 8 -17.72 -10.13 -10.50
CA LEU A 8 -17.46 -9.09 -9.52
C LEU A 8 -18.47 -9.21 -8.36
N SER A 9 -18.01 -9.71 -7.22
CA SER A 9 -18.88 -9.95 -6.06
C SER A 9 -18.97 -8.69 -5.21
N ARG A 10 -20.16 -8.11 -5.11
CA ARG A 10 -20.47 -7.03 -4.16
C ARG A 10 -20.71 -7.63 -2.77
N ARG A 11 -19.76 -7.48 -1.84
CA ARG A 11 -19.86 -8.07 -0.50
C ARG A 11 -20.54 -7.09 0.47
N LYS A 12 -21.85 -7.25 0.68
CA LYS A 12 -22.62 -6.54 1.71
C LYS A 12 -22.38 -7.13 3.10
N MET A 13 -21.56 -6.49 3.95
CA MET A 13 -21.59 -6.78 5.40
C MET A 13 -22.46 -5.76 6.15
N LEU A 14 -23.66 -6.18 6.55
CA LEU A 14 -24.53 -5.46 7.48
C LEU A 14 -24.29 -5.94 8.91
N VAL A 15 -23.63 -5.15 9.76
CA VAL A 15 -23.74 -5.25 11.23
C VAL A 15 -23.98 -3.87 11.82
N GLY A 16 -25.19 -3.64 12.33
CA GLY A 16 -25.62 -2.37 12.89
C GLY A 16 -25.35 -2.18 14.39
N LEU A 17 -25.17 -0.90 14.74
CA LEU A 17 -25.53 -0.22 16.01
C LEU A 17 -24.78 -0.62 17.31
N GLY A 18 -23.69 0.10 17.58
CA GLY A 18 -23.63 1.12 18.65
C GLY A 18 -23.31 0.72 20.10
N ALA A 19 -22.18 1.22 20.63
CA ALA A 19 -22.04 1.71 22.02
C ALA A 19 -20.73 2.52 22.22
N VAL A 20 -20.86 3.72 22.80
CA VAL A 20 -19.81 4.67 23.20
C VAL A 20 -18.92 4.14 24.33
N GLY A 21 -17.64 4.53 24.37
CA GLY A 21 -16.82 4.45 25.59
C GLY A 21 -15.45 5.14 25.54
N VAL A 22 -15.37 6.41 25.97
CA VAL A 22 -14.14 7.17 26.29
C VAL A 22 -13.38 6.57 27.48
N ALA A 23 -12.05 6.39 27.37
CA ALA A 23 -10.98 6.51 28.39
C ALA A 23 -9.65 5.92 27.85
N SER A 24 -8.42 6.39 28.07
CA SER A 24 -7.88 7.53 28.83
C SER A 24 -6.33 7.55 28.72
N ALA A 25 -5.77 8.72 28.39
CA ALA A 25 -4.50 9.31 28.84
C ALA A 25 -3.39 8.47 29.53
N GLY A 26 -2.17 8.55 28.98
CA GLY A 26 -0.87 8.41 29.67
C GLY A 26 0.30 8.81 28.75
N ALA A 27 0.71 10.09 28.69
CA ALA A 27 1.77 10.71 29.48
C ALA A 27 3.19 10.61 28.88
N GLY A 28 3.52 11.52 27.94
CA GLY A 28 4.88 11.89 27.53
C GLY A 28 4.93 13.37 27.16
N LEU A 29 5.79 14.17 27.80
CA LEU A 29 5.79 15.64 27.73
C LEU A 29 6.72 16.13 26.61
N GLY A 30 6.17 16.74 25.56
CA GLY A 30 6.94 17.50 24.55
C GLY A 30 6.07 18.39 23.67
N THR A 31 6.02 19.69 23.99
CA THR A 31 5.38 20.80 23.23
C THR A 31 3.92 20.63 22.76
N THR A 32 3.02 21.25 23.51
CA THR A 32 1.66 21.58 23.08
C THR A 32 1.67 22.51 21.86
N ALA A 33 1.24 22.04 20.69
CA ALA A 33 0.72 22.94 19.66
C ALA A 33 -0.67 23.42 20.11
N TYR A 34 -0.67 24.61 20.69
CA TYR A 34 -1.86 25.36 21.10
C TYR A 34 -2.56 25.88 19.84
N PHE A 35 -3.48 25.10 19.24
CA PHE A 35 -4.42 25.65 18.27
C PHE A 35 -5.51 26.41 19.00
N ASN A 36 -5.26 27.69 19.20
CA ASN A 36 -6.28 28.66 19.54
C ASN A 36 -6.41 29.62 18.36
N ASP A 37 -7.16 29.19 17.36
CA ASP A 37 -8.03 30.13 16.66
C ASP A 37 -9.47 29.77 17.00
N THR A 38 -9.98 30.48 17.99
CA THR A 38 -11.42 30.66 18.17
C THR A 38 -11.86 31.72 17.16
N GLU A 39 -12.06 31.33 15.90
CA GLU A 39 -12.80 32.16 14.96
C GLU A 39 -14.29 31.91 15.17
N THR A 40 -14.94 32.81 15.93
CA THR A 40 -16.39 32.89 16.00
C THR A 40 -16.96 33.34 14.66
N PHE A 41 -17.43 32.40 13.84
CA PHE A 41 -18.19 32.73 12.64
C PHE A 41 -19.67 32.96 12.98
N GLU A 42 -20.02 34.19 13.38
CA GLU A 42 -21.41 34.64 13.35
C GLU A 42 -21.87 34.72 11.87
N ASN A 43 -22.66 33.73 11.43
CA ASN A 43 -23.26 33.57 10.09
C ASN A 43 -22.41 32.93 8.98
N ASN A 44 -21.70 31.82 9.26
CA ASN A 44 -21.36 30.89 8.19
C ASN A 44 -21.98 29.53 8.48
N THR A 45 -23.02 29.16 7.74
CA THR A 45 -23.42 27.76 7.59
C THR A 45 -22.24 27.03 6.97
N LEU A 46 -21.53 26.21 7.76
CA LEU A 46 -20.61 25.21 7.26
C LEU A 46 -21.44 24.20 6.46
N THR A 47 -21.67 24.47 5.18
CA THR A 47 -22.07 23.42 4.25
C THR A 47 -20.80 22.66 3.93
N ALA A 48 -20.57 21.52 4.58
CA ALA A 48 -19.63 20.54 4.07
C ALA A 48 -20.05 20.23 2.62
N GLY A 49 -19.14 20.40 1.66
CA GLY A 49 -19.40 19.99 0.28
C GLY A 49 -19.62 18.48 0.23
N SER A 50 -20.50 18.01 -0.64
CA SER A 50 -20.52 16.61 -1.07
C SER A 50 -19.20 16.29 -1.78
N LEU A 51 -18.65 15.11 -1.49
CA LEU A 51 -17.60 14.49 -2.29
C LEU A 51 -18.12 13.10 -2.61
N ASP A 52 -18.61 12.92 -3.84
CA ASP A 52 -19.14 11.64 -4.30
C ASP A 52 -18.18 11.07 -5.35
N LEU A 53 -17.71 9.85 -5.14
CA LEU A 53 -16.80 9.15 -6.06
C LEU A 53 -17.58 8.07 -6.82
N PHE A 54 -17.57 8.16 -8.14
CA PHE A 54 -18.03 7.08 -9.02
C PHE A 54 -16.83 6.49 -9.73
N VAL A 55 -16.73 5.16 -9.73
CA VAL A 55 -15.70 4.40 -10.45
C VAL A 55 -16.39 3.67 -11.59
N HIS A 56 -16.15 4.10 -12.82
CA HIS A 56 -16.59 3.42 -14.03
C HIS A 56 -15.59 2.29 -14.33
N VAL A 57 -16.12 1.10 -14.61
CA VAL A 57 -15.33 -0.12 -14.76
C VAL A 57 -15.57 -0.69 -16.14
N ASP A 58 -14.49 -0.84 -16.90
CA ASP A 58 -14.44 -1.71 -18.08
C ASP A 58 -13.42 -2.82 -17.83
N TYR A 59 -13.87 -4.06 -17.71
CA TYR A 59 -13.02 -5.21 -17.46
C TYR A 59 -13.28 -6.29 -18.50
N SER A 60 -12.22 -6.92 -18.98
CA SER A 60 -12.30 -8.09 -19.85
C SER A 60 -11.18 -9.08 -19.59
N GLU A 61 -11.46 -10.35 -19.83
CA GLU A 61 -10.50 -11.45 -19.68
C GLU A 61 -10.66 -12.49 -20.79
N ASP A 62 -9.54 -13.11 -21.17
CA ASP A 62 -9.48 -14.19 -22.15
C ASP A 62 -8.74 -15.39 -21.54
N GLN A 63 -9.50 -16.45 -21.23
CA GLN A 63 -9.00 -17.76 -20.83
C GLN A 63 -9.12 -18.78 -21.98
N GLY A 64 -9.04 -18.28 -23.23
CA GLY A 64 -9.12 -19.06 -24.44
C GLY A 64 -10.45 -19.81 -24.59
N SER A 65 -10.40 -21.14 -24.70
CA SER A 65 -11.61 -21.96 -24.91
C SER A 65 -12.41 -22.24 -23.63
N TYR A 66 -11.88 -21.86 -22.46
CA TYR A 66 -12.51 -22.14 -21.18
C TYR A 66 -13.57 -21.08 -20.84
N ALA A 67 -13.16 -19.82 -20.73
CA ALA A 67 -14.05 -18.70 -20.46
C ALA A 67 -13.56 -17.42 -21.16
N GLN A 68 -14.52 -16.55 -21.45
CA GLN A 68 -14.30 -15.16 -21.85
C GLN A 68 -15.36 -14.34 -21.14
N TYR A 69 -14.94 -13.27 -20.47
CA TYR A 69 -15.83 -12.38 -19.75
C TYR A 69 -15.50 -10.94 -20.10
N SER A 70 -16.54 -10.11 -20.14
CA SER A 70 -16.38 -8.66 -20.19
C SER A 70 -17.54 -8.01 -19.45
N THR A 71 -17.28 -6.90 -18.77
CA THR A 71 -18.33 -6.08 -18.17
C THR A 71 -19.28 -5.51 -19.22
N GLU A 72 -20.52 -5.23 -18.83
CA GLU A 72 -21.43 -4.49 -19.70
C GLU A 72 -21.00 -3.01 -19.77
N SER A 73 -21.13 -2.39 -20.95
CA SER A 73 -20.80 -0.97 -21.11
C SER A 73 -21.60 -0.10 -20.14
N GLY A 74 -20.92 0.85 -19.48
CA GLY A 74 -21.51 1.70 -18.45
C GLY A 74 -21.65 1.02 -17.09
N THR A 75 -20.88 -0.05 -16.83
CA THR A 75 -20.75 -0.61 -15.48
C THR A 75 -20.02 0.41 -14.59
N TYR A 76 -20.58 0.67 -13.41
CA TYR A 76 -19.95 1.55 -12.43
C TYR A 76 -20.23 1.09 -11.00
N ILE A 77 -19.39 1.58 -10.11
CA ILE A 77 -19.49 1.48 -8.67
C ILE A 77 -19.75 2.90 -8.14
N ASP A 78 -20.78 3.02 -7.31
CA ASP A 78 -21.10 4.24 -6.57
C ASP A 78 -20.45 4.10 -5.19
N GLY A 79 -19.40 4.88 -4.95
CA GLY A 79 -18.62 4.83 -3.72
C GLY A 79 -19.38 5.44 -2.54
N ASN A 80 -19.12 4.93 -1.32
CA ASN A 80 -19.57 5.61 -0.11
C ASN A 80 -18.59 6.75 0.23
N VAL A 81 -19.11 7.83 0.83
CA VAL A 81 -18.35 9.05 1.13
C VAL A 81 -17.32 8.80 2.24
N VAL A 82 -16.05 9.09 1.97
CA VAL A 82 -14.97 9.23 2.97
C VAL A 82 -14.50 10.69 2.94
N GLY A 83 -14.56 11.39 4.08
CA GLY A 83 -14.16 12.81 4.12
C GLY A 83 -14.69 13.65 5.28
N ILE A 84 -15.30 13.06 6.31
CA ILE A 84 -15.70 13.77 7.53
C ILE A 84 -15.09 13.02 8.72
N GLU A 85 -14.24 13.68 9.51
CA GLU A 85 -13.74 13.13 10.79
C GLU A 85 -14.91 12.58 11.63
N GLY A 86 -14.89 11.28 11.89
CA GLY A 86 -15.93 10.58 12.67
C GLY A 86 -17.17 10.11 11.88
N GLN A 87 -17.16 10.19 10.54
CA GLN A 87 -18.13 9.55 9.66
C GLN A 87 -17.44 8.87 8.45
N GLU A 88 -16.42 8.07 8.71
CA GLU A 88 -15.90 7.11 7.74
C GLU A 88 -16.96 6.03 7.51
N ILE A 89 -17.45 5.93 6.28
CA ILE A 89 -18.21 4.77 5.83
C ILE A 89 -17.35 4.12 4.75
N GLU A 90 -16.80 2.95 5.05
CA GLU A 90 -16.09 2.12 4.09
C GLU A 90 -16.93 1.91 2.82
N GLY A 91 -16.29 2.04 1.66
CA GLY A 91 -16.85 1.59 0.38
C GLY A 91 -17.01 0.07 0.37
N GLU A 92 -17.74 -0.48 -0.61
CA GLU A 92 -17.64 -1.92 -0.87
C GLU A 92 -16.46 -2.18 -1.83
N PRO A 93 -15.51 -3.08 -1.49
CA PRO A 93 -14.39 -3.40 -2.37
C PRO A 93 -14.85 -4.00 -3.69
N LEU A 94 -14.07 -3.78 -4.74
CA LEU A 94 -14.20 -4.51 -5.99
C LEU A 94 -13.41 -5.80 -5.90
N SER A 95 -14.11 -6.91 -5.68
CA SER A 95 -13.50 -8.24 -5.61
C SER A 95 -13.40 -8.89 -6.98
N ILE A 96 -12.19 -9.26 -7.38
CA ILE A 96 -11.91 -10.06 -8.58
C ILE A 96 -11.50 -11.46 -8.13
N GLN A 97 -12.29 -12.45 -8.50
CA GLN A 97 -11.99 -13.86 -8.27
C GLN A 97 -11.67 -14.50 -9.62
N VAL A 98 -10.46 -15.02 -9.77
CA VAL A 98 -10.06 -15.75 -10.97
C VAL A 98 -9.71 -17.17 -10.58
N SER A 99 -10.33 -18.14 -11.26
CA SER A 99 -10.18 -19.57 -10.99
C SER A 99 -9.85 -20.32 -12.27
N ASP A 100 -9.10 -21.42 -12.16
CA ASP A 100 -8.69 -22.27 -13.29
C ASP A 100 -7.80 -21.53 -14.31
N LEU A 101 -6.92 -20.66 -13.79
CA LEU A 101 -5.94 -19.93 -14.60
C LEU A 101 -4.91 -20.88 -15.20
N LYS A 102 -4.63 -20.68 -16.48
CA LYS A 102 -3.65 -21.46 -17.24
C LYS A 102 -2.56 -20.55 -17.77
N PRO A 103 -1.34 -21.09 -17.98
CA PRO A 103 -0.30 -20.36 -18.67
C PRO A 103 -0.77 -19.87 -20.05
N GLY A 104 -0.75 -18.55 -20.25
CA GLY A 104 -1.24 -17.86 -21.43
C GLY A 104 -2.61 -17.17 -21.27
N ASP A 105 -3.30 -17.35 -20.14
CA ASP A 105 -4.50 -16.57 -19.82
C ASP A 105 -4.11 -15.13 -19.47
N SER A 106 -4.96 -14.18 -19.82
CA SER A 106 -4.73 -12.75 -19.55
C SER A 106 -6.02 -11.97 -19.39
N GLY A 107 -5.92 -10.79 -18.80
CA GLY A 107 -7.05 -9.85 -18.72
C GLY A 107 -6.61 -8.42 -18.52
N GLU A 108 -7.56 -7.51 -18.69
CA GLU A 108 -7.38 -6.08 -18.58
C GLU A 108 -8.61 -5.44 -17.92
N GLY A 109 -8.37 -4.42 -17.11
CA GLY A 109 -9.38 -3.57 -16.50
C GLY A 109 -9.01 -2.10 -16.62
N GLU A 110 -10.02 -1.26 -16.77
CA GLU A 110 -9.95 0.19 -16.78
C GLU A 110 -10.90 0.75 -15.71
N PHE A 111 -10.35 1.62 -14.87
CA PHE A 111 -11.03 2.31 -13.78
C PHE A 111 -10.97 3.81 -14.04
N CYS A 112 -12.11 4.39 -14.38
CA CYS A 112 -12.24 5.81 -14.66
C CYS A 112 -13.07 6.49 -13.59
N PHE A 113 -12.68 7.71 -13.18
CA PHE A 113 -13.26 8.37 -12.01
C PHE A 113 -14.15 9.55 -12.37
N SER A 114 -15.31 9.63 -11.74
CA SER A 114 -16.09 10.87 -11.63
C SER A 114 -16.13 11.30 -10.17
N ILE A 115 -15.33 12.31 -9.84
CA ILE A 115 -15.33 12.93 -8.51
C ILE A 115 -16.26 14.13 -8.55
N VAL A 116 -17.41 14.06 -7.91
CA VAL A 116 -18.43 15.11 -8.04
C VAL A 116 -18.14 16.28 -7.10
N ASP A 117 -18.34 17.50 -7.62
CA ASP A 117 -18.32 18.80 -6.94
C ASP A 117 -16.95 19.35 -6.50
N ASN A 118 -16.04 18.52 -6.00
CA ASN A 118 -14.79 19.01 -5.39
C ASN A 118 -13.56 18.22 -5.85
N PRO A 119 -12.42 18.90 -6.09
CA PRO A 119 -11.16 18.21 -6.34
C PRO A 119 -10.75 17.35 -5.15
N ALA A 120 -10.09 16.22 -5.43
CA ALA A 120 -9.65 15.28 -4.41
C ALA A 120 -8.30 14.64 -4.73
N TYR A 121 -7.61 14.27 -3.66
CA TYR A 121 -6.50 13.34 -3.68
C TYR A 121 -7.04 11.93 -3.78
N MET A 122 -6.54 11.16 -4.73
CA MET A 122 -6.94 9.77 -4.92
C MET A 122 -5.87 8.84 -4.36
N TRP A 123 -6.32 7.71 -3.84
CA TRP A 123 -5.51 6.59 -3.39
C TRP A 123 -6.10 5.29 -3.94
N MET A 124 -5.24 4.39 -4.39
CA MET A 124 -5.61 3.02 -4.74
C MET A 124 -5.11 2.09 -3.63
N CYS A 125 -6.04 1.33 -3.08
CA CYS A 125 -5.75 0.30 -2.08
C CYS A 125 -6.13 -1.08 -2.64
N GLY A 126 -5.68 -2.13 -1.98
CA GLY A 126 -6.03 -3.49 -2.33
C GLY A 126 -5.46 -4.50 -1.36
N GLU A 127 -5.99 -5.70 -1.38
CA GLU A 127 -5.54 -6.79 -0.52
C GLU A 127 -5.64 -8.12 -1.28
N LEU A 128 -4.65 -8.98 -1.08
CA LEU A 128 -4.73 -10.39 -1.45
C LEU A 128 -5.55 -11.14 -0.40
N THR A 129 -6.81 -11.43 -0.73
CA THR A 129 -7.78 -11.99 0.22
C THR A 129 -7.71 -13.52 0.31
N ALA A 130 -7.25 -14.21 -0.73
CA ALA A 130 -6.93 -15.63 -0.72
C ALA A 130 -5.83 -15.99 -1.73
N ASN A 131 -5.01 -17.00 -1.40
CA ASN A 131 -3.98 -17.56 -2.28
C ASN A 131 -3.78 -19.05 -1.95
N ASP A 132 -4.67 -19.88 -2.47
CA ASP A 132 -4.83 -21.28 -2.07
C ASP A 132 -4.25 -22.24 -3.12
N GLU A 133 -3.45 -23.21 -2.68
CA GLU A 133 -2.89 -24.33 -3.48
C GLU A 133 -3.96 -25.32 -3.98
N ASN A 134 -5.04 -25.52 -3.21
CA ASN A 134 -6.11 -26.50 -3.48
C ASN A 134 -5.67 -27.97 -3.70
N GLY A 135 -4.46 -28.33 -3.27
CA GLY A 135 -3.87 -29.66 -3.38
C GLY A 135 -2.89 -29.74 -4.54
N GLN A 136 -2.43 -30.94 -4.92
CA GLN A 136 -1.57 -31.09 -6.09
C GLN A 136 -2.05 -32.22 -6.99
N SER A 137 -2.08 -31.95 -8.28
CA SER A 137 -2.23 -32.97 -9.32
C SER A 137 -0.91 -33.71 -9.57
N GLU A 138 -0.93 -34.93 -10.14
CA GLU A 138 0.32 -35.63 -10.52
C GLU A 138 1.28 -34.76 -11.37
N PRO A 139 0.83 -34.03 -12.42
CA PRO A 139 1.74 -33.19 -13.21
C PRO A 139 2.28 -31.97 -12.45
N GLU A 140 1.56 -31.46 -11.47
CA GLU A 140 1.98 -30.34 -10.63
C GLU A 140 2.99 -30.79 -9.58
N MET A 141 2.79 -31.94 -8.93
CA MET A 141 3.79 -32.53 -8.02
C MET A 141 5.18 -32.75 -8.65
N ASP A 142 5.24 -32.87 -9.99
CA ASP A 142 6.49 -33.05 -10.73
C ASP A 142 7.22 -31.71 -11.01
N ASP A 143 6.49 -30.59 -10.98
CA ASP A 143 6.97 -29.26 -11.36
C ASP A 143 6.94 -28.24 -10.19
N ASP A 144 6.10 -28.44 -9.17
CA ASP A 144 5.96 -27.62 -7.96
C ASP A 144 6.72 -28.21 -6.74
N GLU A 145 7.55 -27.40 -6.11
CA GLU A 145 8.33 -27.73 -4.90
C GLU A 145 7.68 -27.22 -3.60
N THR A 146 6.54 -26.53 -3.67
CA THR A 146 5.85 -25.77 -2.60
C THR A 146 4.43 -26.28 -2.27
N PRO A 147 4.25 -27.57 -1.89
CA PRO A 147 2.94 -28.26 -1.82
C PRO A 147 1.91 -27.78 -0.79
N ASP A 148 2.23 -26.76 0.00
CA ASP A 148 1.36 -26.19 1.02
C ASP A 148 1.16 -24.67 0.82
N THR A 149 1.64 -24.08 -0.28
CA THR A 149 1.62 -22.64 -0.57
C THR A 149 1.08 -22.42 -1.97
N GLY A 150 0.10 -21.51 -2.15
CA GLY A 150 -0.34 -21.14 -3.51
C GLY A 150 0.71 -20.29 -4.21
N ASP A 151 1.14 -20.71 -5.39
CA ASP A 151 2.21 -20.07 -6.18
C ASP A 151 1.65 -19.13 -7.26
N LEU A 152 0.34 -19.19 -7.51
CA LEU A 152 -0.33 -18.36 -8.54
C LEU A 152 -0.14 -16.85 -8.34
N ALA A 153 -0.17 -16.34 -7.12
CA ALA A 153 0.03 -14.92 -6.87
C ALA A 153 1.47 -14.45 -7.20
N ASP A 154 2.46 -15.34 -7.04
CA ASP A 154 3.85 -15.05 -7.39
C ASP A 154 4.12 -15.26 -8.89
N ALA A 155 3.40 -16.17 -9.53
CA ALA A 155 3.54 -16.50 -10.95
C ALA A 155 2.80 -15.54 -11.90
N MET A 156 1.72 -14.90 -11.44
CA MET A 156 0.90 -13.97 -12.24
C MET A 156 1.58 -12.61 -12.33
N GLU A 157 1.82 -12.12 -13.56
CA GLU A 157 2.43 -10.81 -13.81
C GLU A 157 1.34 -9.76 -13.94
N VAL A 158 1.47 -8.67 -13.19
CA VAL A 158 0.49 -7.58 -13.10
C VAL A 158 1.15 -6.24 -13.36
N THR A 159 0.47 -5.37 -14.09
CA THR A 159 0.85 -3.97 -14.28
C THR A 159 -0.36 -3.08 -14.06
N VAL A 160 -0.22 -2.15 -13.14
CA VAL A 160 -1.13 -1.03 -12.92
C VAL A 160 -0.49 0.21 -13.50
N SER A 161 -1.17 0.88 -14.43
CA SER A 161 -0.67 2.05 -15.14
C SER A 161 -1.72 3.14 -15.19
N TYR A 162 -1.29 4.37 -15.43
CA TYR A 162 -2.20 5.42 -15.88
C TYR A 162 -2.72 5.10 -17.29
N CYS A 163 -3.91 5.58 -17.61
CA CYS A 163 -4.45 5.57 -18.97
C CYS A 163 -5.51 6.66 -19.17
N THR A 164 -5.87 6.94 -20.41
CA THR A 164 -6.97 7.87 -20.75
C THR A 164 -8.29 7.11 -20.91
N PRO A 165 -9.46 7.79 -20.88
CA PRO A 165 -10.76 7.16 -21.13
C PRO A 165 -10.93 6.51 -22.52
N ASP A 166 -10.00 6.75 -23.45
CA ASP A 166 -9.95 6.11 -24.76
C ASP A 166 -9.06 4.83 -24.75
N GLY A 167 -8.56 4.42 -23.58
CA GLY A 167 -7.66 3.28 -23.39
C GLY A 167 -6.20 3.54 -23.79
N GLU A 168 -5.78 4.79 -23.96
CA GLU A 168 -4.38 5.09 -24.26
C GLU A 168 -3.53 4.92 -22.98
N LYS A 169 -2.62 3.94 -22.98
CA LYS A 169 -1.72 3.67 -21.85
C LYS A 169 -0.76 4.84 -21.60
N GLY A 170 -0.70 5.28 -20.35
CA GLY A 170 0.27 6.22 -19.79
C GLY A 170 1.42 5.49 -19.09
N ASP A 171 1.98 6.14 -18.08
CA ASP A 171 3.12 5.60 -17.31
C ASP A 171 2.68 4.54 -16.29
N ASP A 172 3.56 3.56 -16.06
CA ASP A 172 3.33 2.48 -15.08
C ASP A 172 3.39 3.04 -13.65
N ILE A 173 2.39 2.70 -12.84
CA ILE A 173 2.29 3.07 -11.42
C ILE A 173 3.00 2.03 -10.57
N VAL A 174 2.63 0.76 -10.74
CA VAL A 174 3.24 -0.37 -10.06
C VAL A 174 3.14 -1.61 -10.96
N SER A 175 4.21 -2.41 -11.01
CA SER A 175 4.27 -3.64 -11.78
C SER A 175 5.16 -4.68 -11.11
N GLY A 176 4.88 -5.95 -11.39
CA GLY A 176 5.57 -7.10 -10.81
C GLY A 176 4.63 -8.30 -10.72
N SER A 177 4.93 -9.24 -9.83
CA SER A 177 3.98 -10.30 -9.50
C SER A 177 2.70 -9.74 -8.86
N LEU A 178 1.59 -10.48 -8.94
CA LEU A 178 0.34 -10.12 -8.27
C LEU A 178 0.58 -9.95 -6.76
N ALA A 179 1.39 -10.81 -6.14
CA ALA A 179 1.77 -10.70 -4.73
C ALA A 179 2.46 -9.36 -4.41
N GLU A 180 3.43 -8.93 -5.22
CA GLU A 180 4.13 -7.65 -5.04
C GLU A 180 3.21 -6.45 -5.26
N VAL A 181 2.36 -6.50 -6.29
CA VAL A 181 1.40 -5.42 -6.58
C VAL A 181 0.38 -5.30 -5.46
N MET A 182 -0.18 -6.41 -4.97
CA MET A 182 -1.14 -6.39 -3.86
C MET A 182 -0.48 -5.95 -2.54
N LEU A 183 0.77 -6.33 -2.29
CA LEU A 183 1.53 -5.83 -1.15
C LEU A 183 1.66 -4.29 -1.20
N ALA A 184 1.96 -3.74 -2.37
CA ALA A 184 2.06 -2.30 -2.56
C ALA A 184 0.71 -1.58 -2.39
N LEU A 185 -0.36 -2.17 -2.91
CA LEU A 185 -1.71 -1.63 -2.78
C LEU A 185 -2.23 -1.72 -1.35
N GLN A 186 -1.86 -2.74 -0.58
CA GLN A 186 -2.20 -2.82 0.85
C GLN A 186 -1.48 -1.74 1.66
N ALA A 187 -0.24 -1.38 1.27
CA ALA A 187 0.46 -0.21 1.80
C ALA A 187 -0.15 1.13 1.32
N GLY A 188 -1.00 1.11 0.29
CA GLY A 188 -1.62 2.26 -0.34
C GLY A 188 -0.74 2.95 -1.38
N VAL A 189 -1.28 3.13 -2.57
CA VAL A 189 -0.60 3.82 -3.69
C VAL A 189 -1.29 5.16 -3.94
N PRO A 190 -0.59 6.31 -3.78
CA PRO A 190 -1.15 7.61 -4.08
C PRO A 190 -1.28 7.79 -5.59
N LEU A 191 -2.44 8.26 -6.06
CA LEU A 191 -2.69 8.57 -7.46
C LEU A 191 -2.58 10.08 -7.70
N SER A 192 -2.05 10.45 -8.87
CA SER A 192 -1.86 11.83 -9.35
C SER A 192 -2.83 12.14 -10.48
N GLY A 193 -3.50 13.30 -10.40
CA GLY A 193 -4.47 13.74 -11.41
C GLY A 193 -3.87 14.08 -12.78
N ASP A 194 -2.55 14.23 -12.87
CA ASP A 194 -1.83 14.47 -14.13
C ASP A 194 -1.14 13.22 -14.72
N GLY A 195 -1.33 12.06 -14.08
CA GLY A 195 -0.78 10.79 -14.54
C GLY A 195 0.73 10.62 -14.31
N ASP A 196 1.37 11.40 -13.44
CA ASP A 196 2.77 11.17 -13.03
C ASP A 196 2.86 10.20 -11.85
N PRO A 197 3.42 8.98 -12.02
CA PRO A 197 3.59 8.02 -10.93
C PRO A 197 4.67 8.42 -9.91
N ASN A 198 5.50 9.42 -10.23
CA ASN A 198 6.54 9.94 -9.33
C ASN A 198 6.14 11.27 -8.69
N ALA A 199 4.86 11.65 -8.77
CA ALA A 199 4.35 12.82 -8.08
C ALA A 199 4.66 12.75 -6.57
N PRO A 200 5.00 13.88 -5.92
CA PRO A 200 5.32 13.89 -4.50
C PRO A 200 4.12 13.43 -3.67
N LEU A 201 4.36 12.83 -2.50
CA LEU A 201 3.25 12.40 -1.64
C LEU A 201 2.36 13.59 -1.19
N ALA A 202 3.02 14.67 -0.78
CA ALA A 202 2.38 15.93 -0.38
C ALA A 202 2.12 16.84 -1.57
N ASP A 203 0.98 17.54 -1.56
CA ASP A 203 0.59 18.55 -2.53
C ASP A 203 0.61 18.07 -4.00
N ARG A 204 0.46 16.75 -4.23
CA ARG A 204 0.36 16.19 -5.59
C ARG A 204 -0.78 16.80 -6.40
N PRO A 205 -0.69 16.75 -7.74
CA PRO A 205 -1.82 17.08 -8.62
C PRO A 205 -3.08 16.31 -8.20
N VAL A 206 -4.14 17.06 -7.93
CA VAL A 206 -5.45 16.53 -7.57
C VAL A 206 -6.21 16.12 -8.82
N PHE A 207 -7.17 15.22 -8.66
CA PHE A 207 -8.22 15.03 -9.66
C PHE A 207 -9.20 16.19 -9.50
N GLU A 208 -9.43 16.98 -10.55
CA GLU A 208 -10.16 18.26 -10.47
C GLU A 208 -11.66 18.06 -10.21
N GLY A 209 -12.16 16.89 -10.59
CA GLY A 209 -13.55 16.51 -10.43
C GLY A 209 -14.47 17.10 -11.50
N VAL A 210 -15.70 16.62 -11.48
CA VAL A 210 -16.74 16.88 -12.48
C VAL A 210 -18.03 17.39 -11.83
N THR A 211 -18.90 18.01 -12.62
CA THR A 211 -20.16 18.57 -12.10
C THR A 211 -21.26 17.53 -11.87
N GLU A 212 -21.18 16.40 -12.56
CA GLU A 212 -22.12 15.29 -12.47
C GLU A 212 -21.42 14.02 -13.00
N PRO A 213 -21.79 12.81 -12.54
CA PRO A 213 -21.08 11.59 -12.91
C PRO A 213 -21.37 11.07 -14.32
N PHE A 214 -22.45 11.55 -14.96
CA PHE A 214 -22.83 11.17 -16.32
C PHE A 214 -23.30 12.39 -17.10
N THR A 215 -22.87 12.51 -18.36
CA THR A 215 -23.37 13.51 -19.31
C THR A 215 -23.94 12.80 -20.53
N ASP A 216 -25.20 13.11 -20.89
CA ASP A 216 -25.91 12.47 -22.02
C ASP A 216 -25.98 10.92 -21.97
N GLY A 217 -25.84 10.34 -20.77
CA GLY A 217 -25.89 8.89 -20.55
C GLY A 217 -24.53 8.19 -20.63
N GLU A 218 -23.46 8.93 -20.88
CA GLU A 218 -22.08 8.44 -20.88
C GLU A 218 -21.36 8.90 -19.59
N PRO A 219 -20.38 8.13 -19.10
CA PRO A 219 -19.49 8.54 -18.01
C PRO A 219 -18.90 9.94 -18.23
N ASN A 220 -18.96 10.78 -17.20
CA ASN A 220 -18.30 12.09 -17.21
C ASN A 220 -17.01 12.00 -16.40
N ILE A 221 -15.91 11.67 -17.07
CA ILE A 221 -14.64 11.31 -16.45
C ILE A 221 -13.68 12.49 -16.56
N ASP A 222 -12.82 12.66 -15.56
CA ASP A 222 -11.63 13.50 -15.69
C ASP A 222 -10.62 12.91 -16.71
N GLU A 223 -9.56 13.62 -17.07
CA GLU A 223 -8.63 13.16 -18.12
C GLU A 223 -7.90 11.84 -17.77
N GLN A 224 -7.82 11.50 -16.47
CA GLN A 224 -6.98 10.41 -15.97
C GLN A 224 -7.78 9.22 -15.42
N CYS A 225 -7.50 8.03 -15.96
CA CYS A 225 -7.98 6.73 -15.47
C CYS A 225 -6.80 5.85 -15.01
N VAL A 226 -7.11 4.74 -14.35
CA VAL A 226 -6.14 3.69 -13.98
C VAL A 226 -6.48 2.42 -14.75
N CYS A 227 -5.50 1.86 -15.42
CA CYS A 227 -5.60 0.60 -16.11
C CYS A 227 -4.81 -0.48 -15.36
N PHE A 228 -5.34 -1.68 -15.35
CA PHE A 228 -4.74 -2.86 -14.76
C PHE A 228 -4.69 -3.94 -15.84
N THR A 229 -3.53 -4.54 -16.05
CA THR A 229 -3.38 -5.69 -16.97
C THR A 229 -2.67 -6.82 -16.27
N TRP A 230 -3.10 -8.03 -16.54
CA TRP A 230 -2.50 -9.23 -15.99
C TRP A 230 -2.31 -10.31 -17.05
N GLU A 231 -1.26 -11.10 -16.91
CA GLU A 231 -1.04 -12.31 -17.69
C GLU A 231 -0.40 -13.40 -16.83
N VAL A 232 -0.71 -14.66 -17.14
CA VAL A 232 0.02 -15.81 -16.59
C VAL A 232 1.05 -16.24 -17.62
N PRO A 233 2.36 -16.05 -17.39
CA PRO A 233 3.37 -16.38 -18.37
C PRO A 233 3.37 -17.86 -18.76
N THR A 234 3.52 -18.15 -20.06
CA THR A 234 3.54 -19.55 -20.54
C THR A 234 4.67 -20.43 -19.95
N SER A 235 5.68 -19.80 -19.32
CA SER A 235 6.80 -20.47 -18.68
C SER A 235 6.47 -21.12 -17.34
N VAL A 236 5.40 -20.66 -16.67
CA VAL A 236 4.90 -21.17 -15.38
C VAL A 236 4.56 -22.66 -15.47
N GLY A 237 4.00 -23.10 -16.60
CA GLY A 237 3.78 -24.52 -16.85
C GLY A 237 2.71 -25.12 -15.94
N ASN A 238 3.07 -26.19 -15.22
CA ASN A 238 2.14 -26.99 -14.45
C ASN A 238 2.10 -26.64 -12.95
N GLU A 239 2.92 -25.68 -12.52
CA GLU A 239 3.15 -25.37 -11.10
C GLU A 239 1.92 -24.77 -10.40
N ILE A 240 1.01 -24.12 -11.13
CA ILE A 240 -0.18 -23.41 -10.59
C ILE A 240 -1.53 -24.10 -10.87
N GLN A 241 -1.52 -25.39 -11.23
CA GLN A 241 -2.67 -26.00 -11.92
C GLN A 241 -3.93 -26.08 -11.07
N THR A 242 -3.79 -26.31 -9.77
CA THR A 242 -4.92 -26.32 -8.84
C THR A 242 -5.10 -25.03 -8.07
N ASP A 243 -4.12 -24.13 -8.14
CA ASP A 243 -4.10 -22.88 -7.41
C ASP A 243 -5.29 -21.96 -7.73
N SER A 244 -5.61 -21.12 -6.75
CA SER A 244 -6.59 -20.06 -6.90
C SER A 244 -6.20 -18.83 -6.11
N VAL A 245 -6.55 -17.66 -6.63
CA VAL A 245 -6.28 -16.38 -6.00
C VAL A 245 -7.54 -15.51 -5.96
N GLU A 246 -7.72 -14.81 -4.85
CA GLU A 246 -8.75 -13.77 -4.67
C GLU A 246 -8.06 -12.48 -4.22
N PHE A 247 -8.42 -11.37 -4.86
CA PHE A 247 -7.91 -10.05 -4.49
C PHE A 247 -8.95 -8.97 -4.75
N ASP A 248 -8.83 -7.90 -3.99
CA ASP A 248 -9.76 -6.79 -3.99
C ASP A 248 -9.05 -5.48 -4.33
N PHE A 249 -9.72 -4.60 -5.07
CA PHE A 249 -9.30 -3.22 -5.30
C PHE A 249 -10.25 -2.23 -4.63
N GLU A 250 -9.68 -1.17 -4.05
CA GLU A 250 -10.41 -0.06 -3.45
C GLU A 250 -9.84 1.27 -3.91
N PHE A 251 -10.71 2.28 -3.97
CA PHE A 251 -10.33 3.64 -4.31
C PHE A 251 -10.89 4.61 -3.28
N TYR A 252 -10.03 5.48 -2.77
CA TYR A 252 -10.40 6.52 -1.82
C TYR A 252 -10.17 7.89 -2.43
N ALA A 253 -11.19 8.74 -2.33
CA ALA A 253 -11.10 10.15 -2.66
C ALA A 253 -11.09 10.98 -1.38
N VAL A 254 -10.07 11.82 -1.19
CA VAL A 254 -9.94 12.72 -0.04
C VAL A 254 -9.97 14.16 -0.54
N GLN A 255 -10.97 14.96 -0.14
CA GLN A 255 -11.14 16.33 -0.62
C GLN A 255 -9.90 17.20 -0.39
N SER A 256 -9.45 17.93 -1.43
CA SER A 256 -8.19 18.69 -1.37
C SER A 256 -8.24 19.97 -0.56
N ARG A 257 -9.42 20.55 -0.31
CA ARG A 257 -9.57 21.85 0.37
C ARG A 257 -8.92 21.90 1.77
N HIS A 258 -8.88 20.76 2.46
CA HIS A 258 -8.46 20.66 3.85
C HIS A 258 -7.38 19.60 4.09
N ASN A 259 -6.89 18.98 3.02
CA ASN A 259 -5.90 17.92 3.06
C ASN A 259 -4.77 18.29 2.11
N ASP A 260 -3.55 17.86 2.41
CA ASP A 260 -2.36 18.03 1.56
C ASP A 260 -2.05 16.75 0.76
N GLY A 261 -2.93 15.75 0.83
CA GLY A 261 -2.77 14.46 0.18
C GLY A 261 -1.90 13.45 0.94
N THR A 262 -1.23 13.84 2.02
CA THR A 262 -0.30 12.95 2.75
C THR A 262 -1.00 11.89 3.59
N HIS A 263 -2.26 12.11 3.97
CA HIS A 263 -3.06 11.15 4.69
C HIS A 263 -3.40 9.96 3.78
N ASN A 264 -2.85 8.80 4.13
CA ASN A 264 -3.09 7.53 3.46
C ASN A 264 -4.31 6.82 4.09
N PRO A 265 -5.41 6.63 3.36
CA PRO A 265 -6.61 5.97 3.88
C PRO A 265 -6.55 4.43 3.78
N CYS A 266 -5.51 3.86 3.18
CA CYS A 266 -5.36 2.40 3.03
C CYS A 266 -4.77 1.71 4.28
N VAL A 267 -4.36 2.48 5.29
CA VAL A 267 -3.56 2.02 6.43
C VAL A 267 -4.24 2.41 7.73
N ASP A 268 -4.09 1.59 8.77
CA ASP A 268 -4.77 1.75 10.06
C ASP A 268 -4.09 2.78 10.95
N GLU A 269 -2.75 2.77 10.94
CA GLU A 269 -1.95 3.66 11.76
C GLU A 269 -0.77 4.22 10.97
N THR A 270 -0.40 5.47 11.22
CA THR A 270 0.76 6.13 10.61
C THR A 270 1.47 7.01 11.62
N VAL A 271 2.79 6.86 11.68
CA VAL A 271 3.71 7.73 12.43
C VAL A 271 4.64 8.44 11.47
N VAL A 272 4.75 9.76 11.64
CA VAL A 272 5.54 10.63 10.76
C VAL A 272 6.75 11.16 11.51
N THR A 273 7.93 10.97 10.92
CA THR A 273 9.21 11.40 11.49
C THR A 273 10.01 12.18 10.45
N ALA A 274 10.45 13.38 10.82
CA ALA A 274 11.30 14.19 9.96
C ALA A 274 12.70 13.57 9.79
N TYR A 275 13.32 13.81 8.64
CA TYR A 275 14.72 13.49 8.40
C TYR A 275 15.64 14.18 9.41
N ASP A 276 16.59 13.42 9.94
CA ASP A 276 17.65 13.96 10.78
C ASP A 276 18.85 14.37 9.92
N ASN A 277 18.96 15.69 9.71
CA ASN A 277 20.05 16.34 8.98
C ASN A 277 21.23 16.77 9.88
N ASP A 278 21.17 16.51 11.20
CA ASP A 278 22.22 16.88 12.16
C ASP A 278 22.72 15.67 12.94
N TRP A 279 23.65 14.92 12.33
CA TRP A 279 24.25 13.78 12.98
C TRP A 279 25.20 14.20 14.11
N LYS A 280 24.69 14.22 15.35
CA LYS A 280 25.46 14.48 16.58
C LYS A 280 26.18 15.84 16.56
N GLY A 281 25.58 16.86 15.95
CA GLY A 281 26.17 18.20 15.83
C GLY A 281 27.13 18.34 14.64
N GLN A 282 27.07 17.44 13.65
CA GLN A 282 27.86 17.49 12.42
C GLN A 282 26.94 17.71 11.23
N ALA A 283 27.23 18.75 10.44
CA ALA A 283 26.56 18.98 9.17
C ALA A 283 26.89 17.86 8.18
N LEU A 284 25.85 17.31 7.55
CA LEU A 284 25.94 16.27 6.52
C LEU A 284 26.42 16.89 5.19
N ALA A 285 26.97 16.04 4.31
CA ALA A 285 27.59 16.50 3.07
C ALA A 285 26.57 16.94 2.01
N ASN A 286 25.41 16.29 1.99
CA ASN A 286 24.31 16.51 1.07
C ASN A 286 22.95 16.30 1.80
N PRO A 287 22.56 17.22 2.71
CA PRO A 287 21.30 17.12 3.43
C PRO A 287 20.11 17.38 2.48
N THR A 288 18.98 16.72 2.74
CA THR A 288 17.67 17.02 2.13
C THR A 288 16.62 17.03 3.24
N GLU A 289 15.64 17.93 3.15
CA GLU A 289 14.53 17.99 4.11
C GLU A 289 13.41 17.06 3.67
N GLY A 290 12.73 16.46 4.64
CA GLY A 290 11.68 15.50 4.33
C GLY A 290 11.18 14.75 5.54
N ASN A 291 10.25 13.84 5.31
CA ASN A 291 9.65 12.99 6.32
C ASN A 291 9.63 11.54 5.85
N VAL A 292 9.69 10.63 6.82
CA VAL A 292 9.31 9.23 6.64
C VAL A 292 7.92 9.05 7.23
N TYR A 293 7.01 8.52 6.43
CA TYR A 293 5.71 8.03 6.87
C TYR A 293 5.85 6.54 7.11
N THR A 294 5.84 6.14 8.38
CA THR A 294 5.79 4.73 8.77
C THR A 294 4.35 4.35 8.99
N SER A 295 3.81 3.48 8.15
CA SER A 295 2.41 3.07 8.23
C SER A 295 2.28 1.57 8.41
N VAL A 296 1.19 1.17 9.06
CA VAL A 296 0.83 -0.23 9.28
C VAL A 296 -0.57 -0.47 8.75
N SER A 297 -0.73 -1.54 7.98
CA SER A 297 -2.04 -2.08 7.57
C SER A 297 -2.19 -3.50 8.12
N PHE A 298 -3.22 -3.71 8.93
CA PHE A 298 -3.58 -5.01 9.51
C PHE A 298 -4.51 -5.76 8.55
N GLY A 299 -3.91 -6.53 7.63
CA GLY A 299 -4.66 -7.38 6.71
C GLY A 299 -5.13 -8.70 7.34
N GLN A 300 -5.99 -9.41 6.62
CA GLN A 300 -6.56 -10.70 7.04
C GLN A 300 -5.49 -11.78 7.15
N ASN A 301 -4.54 -11.80 6.21
CA ASN A 301 -3.50 -12.84 6.11
C ASN A 301 -2.13 -12.36 6.61
N GLN A 302 -1.83 -11.07 6.43
CA GLN A 302 -0.55 -10.46 6.78
C GLN A 302 -0.72 -9.03 7.30
N THR A 303 0.23 -8.61 8.11
CA THR A 303 0.42 -7.22 8.52
C THR A 303 1.46 -6.59 7.60
N VAL A 304 1.11 -5.46 6.99
CA VAL A 304 1.99 -4.73 6.07
C VAL A 304 2.61 -3.54 6.77
N LEU A 305 3.94 -3.49 6.75
CA LEU A 305 4.75 -2.38 7.24
C LEU A 305 5.23 -1.57 6.04
N SER A 306 4.89 -0.29 5.96
CA SER A 306 5.32 0.58 4.86
C SER A 306 6.08 1.80 5.35
N PHE A 307 7.09 2.19 4.57
CA PHE A 307 7.98 3.32 4.84
C PHE A 307 8.02 4.19 3.59
N ALA A 308 7.16 5.21 3.54
CA ALA A 308 7.12 6.16 2.43
C ALA A 308 8.03 7.35 2.73
N PHE A 309 8.97 7.60 1.83
CA PHE A 309 9.93 8.68 1.92
C PHE A 309 9.37 9.87 1.13
N ALA A 310 9.27 11.03 1.76
CA ALA A 310 8.81 12.25 1.11
C ALA A 310 9.81 13.37 1.39
N ASP A 311 10.54 13.80 0.37
CA ASP A 311 11.49 14.91 0.42
C ASP A 311 10.84 16.26 0.03
N ASP A 312 11.66 17.29 -0.09
CA ASP A 312 11.29 18.65 -0.43
C ASP A 312 11.31 18.96 -1.94
N GLY A 313 11.49 17.94 -2.79
CA GLY A 313 11.53 18.06 -4.24
C GLY A 313 12.79 18.76 -4.78
N ASP A 314 13.89 18.76 -4.03
CA ASP A 314 15.18 19.27 -4.50
C ASP A 314 15.88 18.36 -5.52
N GLY A 315 15.31 17.17 -5.76
CA GLY A 315 15.82 16.14 -6.66
C GLY A 315 16.96 15.34 -6.05
N VAL A 316 17.03 15.28 -4.72
CA VAL A 316 17.95 14.45 -3.94
C VAL A 316 17.12 13.50 -3.06
N ASP A 317 17.00 12.25 -3.47
CA ASP A 317 16.01 11.34 -2.88
C ASP A 317 16.67 10.26 -2.02
N PHE A 318 16.16 10.03 -0.81
CA PHE A 318 16.76 9.08 0.15
C PHE A 318 16.92 7.65 -0.43
N LEU A 319 15.94 7.20 -1.23
CA LEU A 319 15.94 5.88 -1.83
C LEU A 319 16.63 5.82 -3.21
N ASP A 320 17.03 6.96 -3.80
CA ASP A 320 17.81 6.94 -5.04
C ASP A 320 19.29 6.66 -4.75
N THR A 321 19.75 5.50 -5.21
CA THR A 321 21.15 5.10 -5.08
C THR A 321 22.12 5.96 -5.91
N ALA A 322 21.62 6.73 -6.89
CA ALA A 322 22.41 7.72 -7.61
C ALA A 322 22.77 8.93 -6.73
N ASP A 323 21.87 9.31 -5.82
CA ASP A 323 22.09 10.37 -4.83
C ASP A 323 22.84 9.85 -3.60
N TYR A 324 22.44 8.67 -3.11
CA TYR A 324 23.02 8.05 -1.91
C TYR A 324 23.40 6.59 -2.15
N ALA A 325 24.62 6.36 -2.63
CA ALA A 325 25.11 5.02 -2.94
C ALA A 325 25.16 4.05 -1.74
N SER A 326 25.17 4.56 -0.50
CA SER A 326 25.21 3.76 0.72
C SER A 326 23.87 3.72 1.47
N THR A 327 22.77 4.08 0.80
CA THR A 327 21.42 4.03 1.38
C THR A 327 21.06 2.61 1.86
N ASN A 328 20.45 2.53 3.03
CA ASN A 328 19.94 1.32 3.65
C ASN A 328 18.85 1.66 4.65
N LEU A 329 17.93 0.73 4.90
CA LEU A 329 16.86 0.81 5.88
C LEU A 329 16.76 -0.51 6.66
N PRO A 330 17.51 -0.68 7.75
CA PRO A 330 17.26 -1.70 8.76
C PRO A 330 16.07 -1.32 9.65
N VAL A 331 15.13 -2.25 9.83
CA VAL A 331 13.98 -2.13 10.74
C VAL A 331 13.99 -3.33 11.69
N ALA A 332 14.22 -3.08 12.97
CA ALA A 332 14.07 -4.08 14.01
C ALA A 332 12.62 -4.11 14.50
N VAL A 333 12.12 -5.31 14.75
CA VAL A 333 10.74 -5.57 15.13
C VAL A 333 10.72 -6.36 16.42
N ASP A 334 10.03 -5.81 17.42
CA ASP A 334 9.60 -6.51 18.64
C ASP A 334 8.16 -6.96 18.37
N ALA A 335 8.03 -8.19 17.89
CA ALA A 335 6.83 -8.74 17.29
C ALA A 335 5.77 -9.10 18.33
N ASP A 336 6.15 -9.25 19.60
CA ASP A 336 5.23 -9.53 20.71
C ASP A 336 5.17 -8.44 21.80
N ALA A 337 5.87 -7.32 21.56
CA ALA A 337 5.96 -6.15 22.44
C ALA A 337 6.53 -6.47 23.84
N ASP A 338 7.39 -7.48 23.97
CA ASP A 338 7.96 -7.92 25.26
C ASP A 338 9.12 -7.05 25.77
N GLY A 339 9.58 -6.08 24.97
CA GLY A 339 10.71 -5.22 25.28
C GLY A 339 12.00 -5.59 24.54
N THR A 340 12.00 -6.68 23.76
CA THR A 340 13.17 -7.13 22.99
C THR A 340 12.80 -7.36 21.53
N HIS A 341 13.68 -6.93 20.63
CA HIS A 341 13.45 -7.17 19.20
C HIS A 341 13.63 -8.65 18.87
N ASP A 342 12.73 -9.24 18.10
CA ASP A 342 12.78 -10.65 17.68
C ASP A 342 13.63 -10.84 16.42
N TRP A 343 13.49 -9.90 15.48
CA TRP A 343 14.12 -9.98 14.17
C TRP A 343 14.21 -8.61 13.52
N GLN A 344 14.89 -8.57 12.37
CA GLN A 344 15.09 -7.38 11.57
C GLN A 344 14.84 -7.68 10.09
N VAL A 345 14.07 -6.81 9.44
CA VAL A 345 14.00 -6.73 7.98
C VAL A 345 14.86 -5.58 7.49
N ILE A 346 15.46 -5.74 6.32
CA ILE A 346 16.45 -4.82 5.77
C ILE A 346 16.15 -4.58 4.32
N TRP A 347 16.11 -3.30 3.92
CA TRP A 347 16.31 -2.91 2.54
C TRP A 347 17.71 -2.33 2.37
N GLN A 348 18.54 -2.93 1.50
CA GLN A 348 19.87 -2.44 1.18
C GLN A 348 20.28 -2.86 -0.24
N PRO A 349 20.13 -1.96 -1.25
CA PRO A 349 20.30 -2.32 -2.66
C PRO A 349 21.72 -2.78 -3.02
N ASN A 350 22.74 -2.29 -2.31
CA ASN A 350 24.14 -2.58 -2.61
C ASN A 350 24.76 -3.67 -1.71
N ALA A 351 23.96 -4.44 -0.95
CA ALA A 351 24.46 -5.47 -0.05
C ALA A 351 24.71 -6.84 -0.70
N GLY A 352 24.05 -7.14 -1.82
CA GLY A 352 24.10 -8.46 -2.45
C GLY A 352 23.47 -9.57 -1.60
N PHE A 353 22.32 -9.29 -0.99
CA PHE A 353 21.53 -10.27 -0.25
C PHE A 353 21.00 -11.38 -1.16
N PRO A 354 20.65 -12.55 -0.60
CA PRO A 354 19.99 -13.63 -1.34
C PRO A 354 18.75 -13.15 -2.09
N ASP A 355 17.92 -12.35 -1.43
CA ASP A 355 16.67 -11.80 -1.97
C ASP A 355 16.81 -10.30 -2.22
N ALA A 356 17.92 -9.90 -2.86
CA ALA A 356 18.26 -8.51 -3.06
C ALA A 356 17.11 -7.73 -3.74
N PRO A 357 16.82 -6.49 -3.29
CA PRO A 357 17.58 -5.69 -2.32
C PRO A 357 17.22 -5.96 -0.85
N PHE A 358 16.41 -6.96 -0.55
CA PHE A 358 15.87 -7.24 0.78
C PHE A 358 16.64 -8.33 1.53
N GLY A 359 16.57 -8.30 2.85
CA GLY A 359 17.18 -9.31 3.71
C GLY A 359 16.52 -9.39 5.08
N TYR A 360 16.71 -10.53 5.71
CA TYR A 360 16.20 -10.82 7.05
C TYR A 360 17.32 -11.20 8.00
N VAL A 361 17.21 -10.79 9.26
CA VAL A 361 18.14 -11.20 10.32
C VAL A 361 17.37 -11.53 11.60
N GLU A 362 17.47 -12.79 12.04
CA GLU A 362 16.96 -13.21 13.34
C GLU A 362 17.80 -12.62 14.49
N ASN A 363 17.15 -12.19 15.58
CA ASN A 363 17.84 -11.77 16.79
C ASN A 363 18.02 -12.95 17.75
N THR A 364 19.25 -13.47 17.85
CA THR A 364 19.53 -14.60 18.75
C THR A 364 20.04 -14.12 20.11
N GLY A 365 19.13 -13.60 20.95
CA GLY A 365 19.45 -13.21 22.34
C GLY A 365 20.32 -11.96 22.43
N GLY A 366 20.02 -10.95 21.62
CA GLY A 366 20.67 -9.65 21.62
C GLY A 366 21.86 -9.53 20.65
N SER A 367 21.86 -10.32 19.58
CA SER A 367 22.82 -10.20 18.50
C SER A 367 22.18 -10.59 17.18
N TYR A 368 22.29 -9.70 16.20
CA TYR A 368 21.93 -9.97 14.82
C TYR A 368 23.03 -10.82 14.15
N GLY A 369 22.60 -11.87 13.46
CA GLY A 369 23.46 -12.73 12.65
C GLY A 369 23.85 -12.10 11.31
N ALA A 370 24.19 -12.95 10.34
CA ALA A 370 24.30 -12.52 8.95
C ALA A 370 22.90 -12.46 8.31
N ALA A 371 22.70 -11.53 7.38
CA ALA A 371 21.49 -11.46 6.58
C ALA A 371 21.25 -12.74 5.78
N GLN A 372 19.98 -13.15 5.75
CA GLN A 372 19.45 -14.35 5.11
C GLN A 372 18.35 -13.94 4.13
N SER A 373 17.86 -14.93 3.37
CA SER A 373 16.59 -14.79 2.64
C SER A 373 15.46 -14.46 3.61
N LEU A 374 14.45 -13.77 3.10
CA LEU A 374 13.18 -13.55 3.78
C LEU A 374 12.59 -14.93 4.18
N PRO A 375 12.03 -15.06 5.39
CA PRO A 375 11.36 -16.28 5.80
C PRO A 375 10.17 -16.60 4.90
N ALA A 376 9.73 -17.85 4.90
CA ALA A 376 8.53 -18.25 4.15
C ALA A 376 7.31 -17.41 4.58
N GLY A 377 6.54 -16.94 3.61
CA GLY A 377 5.38 -16.07 3.81
C GLY A 377 5.70 -14.59 3.99
N PHE A 378 6.96 -14.21 4.24
CA PHE A 378 7.35 -12.80 4.22
C PHE A 378 7.44 -12.32 2.77
N SER A 379 6.98 -11.09 2.55
CA SER A 379 7.04 -10.44 1.24
C SER A 379 7.70 -9.07 1.39
N ALA A 380 8.32 -8.57 0.32
CA ALA A 380 8.91 -7.24 0.33
C ALA A 380 8.93 -6.64 -1.07
N ALA A 381 8.65 -5.34 -1.15
CA ALA A 381 8.66 -4.61 -2.41
C ALA A 381 9.16 -3.17 -2.22
N LYS A 382 9.72 -2.60 -3.29
CA LYS A 382 10.00 -1.15 -3.40
C LYS A 382 9.12 -0.60 -4.50
N VAL A 383 8.23 0.32 -4.15
CA VAL A 383 7.30 0.96 -5.10
C VAL A 383 7.47 2.47 -5.02
N GLY A 384 7.92 3.09 -6.10
CA GLY A 384 8.26 4.52 -6.10
C GLY A 384 9.23 4.86 -4.97
N ASN A 385 8.82 5.79 -4.09
CA ASN A 385 9.58 6.19 -2.90
C ASN A 385 9.15 5.47 -1.61
N THR A 386 8.55 4.28 -1.73
CA THR A 386 8.05 3.49 -0.58
C THR A 386 8.73 2.14 -0.53
N ILE A 387 9.17 1.75 0.67
CA ILE A 387 9.61 0.39 0.99
C ILE A 387 8.49 -0.31 1.76
N VAL A 388 8.14 -1.52 1.36
CA VAL A 388 7.03 -2.29 1.94
C VAL A 388 7.52 -3.68 2.34
N PHE A 389 7.11 -4.13 3.53
CA PHE A 389 7.30 -5.49 4.01
C PHE A 389 5.96 -6.09 4.44
N GLY A 390 5.62 -7.26 3.93
CA GLY A 390 4.49 -8.05 4.40
C GLY A 390 4.98 -9.12 5.37
N VAL A 391 4.34 -9.18 6.54
CA VAL A 391 4.68 -10.09 7.63
C VAL A 391 3.46 -10.97 7.91
N PRO A 392 3.56 -12.30 7.83
CA PRO A 392 2.46 -13.20 8.17
C PRO A 392 1.93 -12.92 9.58
N ASN A 393 0.61 -12.94 9.74
CA ASN A 393 -0.03 -12.72 11.04
C ASN A 393 0.33 -13.82 12.09
N SER A 394 0.98 -14.91 11.67
CA SER A 394 1.57 -15.92 12.56
C SER A 394 2.87 -15.48 13.23
N ASP A 395 3.56 -14.49 12.66
CA ASP A 395 4.92 -14.08 13.00
C ASP A 395 4.97 -12.67 13.62
N ILE A 396 3.83 -11.99 13.73
CA ILE A 396 3.66 -10.70 14.39
C ILE A 396 2.33 -10.63 15.13
N ASN A 397 2.34 -10.16 16.38
CA ASN A 397 1.12 -10.02 17.17
C ASN A 397 0.35 -8.76 16.77
N SER A 398 -0.92 -8.68 17.21
CA SER A 398 -1.76 -7.49 17.04
C SER A 398 -1.21 -6.23 17.73
N THR A 399 -0.24 -6.37 18.64
CA THR A 399 0.52 -5.27 19.23
C THR A 399 2.00 -5.63 19.10
N PHE A 400 2.76 -4.72 18.49
CA PHE A 400 4.19 -4.90 18.23
C PHE A 400 4.88 -3.54 18.25
N ARG A 401 6.23 -3.52 18.23
CA ARG A 401 7.00 -2.28 18.11
C ARG A 401 8.00 -2.31 16.96
N LEU A 402 8.18 -1.15 16.32
CA LEU A 402 9.12 -0.93 15.23
C LEU A 402 10.22 0.05 15.61
N LEU A 403 11.46 -0.31 15.31
CA LEU A 403 12.62 0.57 15.37
C LEU A 403 13.35 0.57 14.02
N GLY A 404 13.18 1.64 13.26
CA GLY A 404 13.81 1.85 11.95
C GLY A 404 14.93 2.87 12.02
N TYR A 405 16.02 2.61 11.29
CA TYR A 405 17.13 3.54 11.18
C TYR A 405 17.75 3.51 9.78
N GLY A 406 17.19 4.28 8.88
CA GLY A 406 17.71 4.46 7.53
C GLY A 406 18.95 5.37 7.51
N SER A 407 20.00 4.93 6.82
CA SER A 407 21.26 5.68 6.70
C SER A 407 21.74 5.77 5.25
N THR A 408 22.22 6.94 4.87
CA THR A 408 22.89 7.22 3.58
C THR A 408 24.42 7.05 3.64
N GLY A 409 24.95 6.39 4.68
CA GLY A 409 26.41 6.23 4.87
C GLY A 409 27.13 7.50 5.37
N GLY A 410 26.38 8.49 5.87
CA GLY A 410 26.90 9.75 6.40
C GLY A 410 27.03 10.87 5.35
N GLU A 411 26.54 10.65 4.13
CA GLU A 411 26.53 11.67 3.07
C GLU A 411 25.30 12.57 3.18
N GLY A 412 24.09 12.01 3.35
CA GLY A 412 22.83 12.74 3.49
C GLY A 412 22.09 12.42 4.78
N PRO A 413 20.76 12.65 4.83
CA PRO A 413 19.97 12.54 6.06
C PRO A 413 19.95 11.12 6.62
N VAL A 414 19.47 11.04 7.86
CA VAL A 414 19.10 9.79 8.53
C VAL A 414 17.57 9.75 8.66
N ALA A 415 16.98 8.67 8.17
CA ALA A 415 15.57 8.36 8.35
C ALA A 415 15.40 7.57 9.66
N LYS A 416 14.61 8.05 10.60
CA LYS A 416 14.37 7.34 11.88
C LYS A 416 12.91 6.96 12.01
N VAL A 417 12.68 5.81 12.62
CA VAL A 417 11.38 5.34 13.06
C VAL A 417 11.57 4.93 14.52
N ASN A 418 11.29 5.86 15.43
CA ASN A 418 11.46 5.69 16.87
C ASN A 418 10.57 6.68 17.62
N ASP A 419 10.24 6.35 18.87
CA ASP A 419 9.36 7.17 19.72
C ASP A 419 10.03 8.50 20.15
N ASP A 420 11.34 8.46 20.46
CA ASP A 420 12.15 9.65 20.72
C ASP A 420 13.25 9.84 19.65
N PRO A 421 13.07 10.72 18.65
CA PRO A 421 14.06 10.96 17.61
C PRO A 421 15.38 11.57 18.11
N ALA A 422 15.43 12.08 19.35
CA ALA A 422 16.67 12.55 19.98
C ALA A 422 17.57 11.41 20.47
N VAL A 423 17.02 10.21 20.67
CA VAL A 423 17.78 9.02 21.08
C VAL A 423 18.26 8.27 19.83
N GLY A 424 19.47 7.71 19.90
CA GLY A 424 19.99 6.85 18.84
C GLY A 424 19.33 5.47 18.88
N PRO A 425 19.41 4.68 17.79
CA PRO A 425 18.77 3.37 17.78
C PRO A 425 19.41 2.43 18.82
N ASP A 426 18.59 1.83 19.68
CA ASP A 426 18.97 0.65 20.46
C ASP A 426 18.32 -0.58 19.82
N PHE A 427 19.05 -1.26 18.95
CA PHE A 427 18.54 -2.45 18.27
C PHE A 427 18.41 -3.68 19.19
N LEU A 428 18.69 -3.55 20.49
CA LEU A 428 18.56 -4.63 21.48
C LEU A 428 17.37 -4.43 22.42
N ASP A 429 16.98 -3.18 22.66
CA ASP A 429 15.89 -2.79 23.56
C ASP A 429 14.82 -2.05 22.76
N SER A 430 13.56 -2.44 22.89
CA SER A 430 12.45 -1.80 22.17
C SER A 430 11.82 -0.63 22.92
N SER A 431 12.42 -0.14 24.01
CA SER A 431 11.84 0.94 24.83
C SER A 431 11.59 2.24 24.07
N ASP A 432 12.40 2.50 23.04
CA ASP A 432 12.32 3.70 22.21
C ASP A 432 11.72 3.39 20.82
N ALA A 433 11.20 2.17 20.63
CA ALA A 433 10.52 1.75 19.41
C ALA A 433 9.07 2.26 19.40
N VAL A 434 8.54 2.53 18.20
CA VAL A 434 7.15 2.96 18.01
C VAL A 434 6.23 1.76 18.17
N GLU A 435 5.26 1.82 19.08
CA GLU A 435 4.26 0.77 19.28
C GLU A 435 3.06 0.98 18.34
N PHE A 436 2.63 -0.09 17.68
CA PHE A 436 1.45 -0.14 16.82
C PHE A 436 0.45 -1.14 17.38
N SER A 437 -0.85 -0.92 17.20
CA SER A 437 -1.89 -1.88 17.63
C SER A 437 -3.17 -1.83 16.80
N ASP A 438 -3.71 -3.01 16.49
CA ASP A 438 -5.03 -3.23 15.86
C ASP A 438 -6.21 -2.94 16.83
#